data_AF-A0A960MS86-F1
#
_entry.id   AF-A0A960MS86-F1
#
_cell.length_a   1.000
_cell.length_b   1.000
_cell.length_c   1.000
_cell.angle_alpha   90.00
_cell.angle_beta   90.00
_cell.angle_gamma   90.00
#
_symmetry.space_group_name_H-M   'P 1'
#
loop_
_entity.id
_entity.type
_entity.pdbx_description
1 polymer ?
#
loop_
_entity_poly.entity_id
_entity_poly.type
_entity_poly.pdbx_seq_one_letter_code
_entity_poly.pdbx_strand_id
1 'polypeptide(L)'
;MNISFNASRSLAHLVKAAWLLLIVLCSTSPCTAGQPGKIAFAADFELWLMEGDGSGKTALGLSDTDFDAIDVQLSPGGDWLVFTGINWDTFENGLWLMRAEPFNALTNAPQLVGPDASYLKRASWHPAGGQVAYIGNDGKVYLVHVVNDQGEPVID
;
A
#
# COMPACT_ATOMS: atom_id res chain seq x y z
N MET A 1 -69.38 22.12 32.74
CA MET A 1 -69.32 23.60 32.72
C MET A 1 -67.98 24.00 33.30
N ASN A 2 -67.20 24.75 32.51
CA ASN A 2 -65.92 25.42 32.75
C ASN A 2 -64.64 24.67 33.23
N ILE A 3 -63.77 24.58 32.22
CA ILE A 3 -62.32 24.42 32.12
C ILE A 3 -61.55 25.44 32.97
N SER A 4 -60.40 25.04 33.56
CA SER A 4 -59.16 25.83 33.48
C SER A 4 -57.93 24.93 33.61
N PHE A 5 -56.97 25.14 32.70
CA PHE A 5 -55.64 24.53 32.64
C PHE A 5 -54.64 25.47 33.32
N ASN A 6 -53.64 24.95 34.03
CA ASN A 6 -52.30 25.52 33.90
C ASN A 6 -51.19 24.49 34.17
N ALA A 7 -50.15 24.58 33.35
CA ALA A 7 -49.09 23.61 33.15
C ALA A 7 -47.94 23.76 34.15
N SER A 8 -47.27 22.66 34.48
CA SER A 8 -45.82 22.69 34.68
C SER A 8 -45.21 21.40 34.13
N ARG A 9 -44.25 21.57 33.22
CA ARG A 9 -43.46 20.50 32.60
C ARG A 9 -42.31 20.14 33.53
N SER A 10 -41.99 18.86 33.69
CA SER A 10 -40.60 18.42 33.76
C SER A 10 -40.48 16.94 33.39
N LEU A 11 -39.57 16.69 32.45
CA LEU A 11 -39.34 15.46 31.72
C LEU A 11 -38.31 14.58 32.45
N ALA A 12 -38.55 13.27 32.43
CA ALA A 12 -37.59 12.19 32.16
C ALA A 12 -36.40 11.94 33.14
N HIS A 13 -36.18 10.69 33.54
CA HIS A 13 -35.34 9.71 32.82
C HIS A 13 -35.24 8.41 33.64
N LEU A 14 -35.77 7.30 33.11
CA LEU A 14 -35.40 5.94 33.48
C LEU A 14 -34.21 5.55 32.59
N VAL A 15 -33.02 5.35 33.15
CA VAL A 15 -31.92 4.69 32.42
C VAL A 15 -31.47 3.48 33.21
N LYS A 16 -31.75 2.31 32.61
CA LYS A 16 -31.37 0.99 33.10
C LYS A 16 -29.84 0.82 32.97
N ALA A 17 -29.26 0.20 33.98
CA ALA A 17 -27.85 -0.14 34.07
C ALA A 17 -27.34 -0.86 32.81
N ALA A 18 -26.31 -0.28 32.19
CA ALA A 18 -25.58 -0.87 31.08
C ALA A 18 -24.51 -1.82 31.62
N TRP A 19 -24.57 -3.07 31.20
CA TRP A 19 -23.55 -4.08 31.44
C TRP A 19 -22.32 -3.75 30.60
N LEU A 20 -21.17 -3.54 31.23
CA LEU A 20 -19.90 -3.36 30.54
C LEU A 20 -19.43 -4.74 30.03
N LEU A 21 -19.73 -5.05 28.76
CA LEU A 21 -19.05 -6.11 28.03
C LEU A 21 -17.84 -5.47 27.35
N LEU A 22 -16.64 -5.69 27.90
CA LEU A 22 -15.40 -5.30 27.24
C LEU A 22 -15.20 -6.24 26.03
N ILE A 23 -15.77 -5.87 24.88
CA ILE A 23 -15.46 -6.53 23.61
C ILE A 23 -14.03 -6.10 23.29
N VAL A 24 -13.07 -6.97 23.59
CA VAL A 24 -11.78 -6.92 22.93
C VAL A 24 -12.08 -7.18 21.46
N LEU A 25 -12.14 -6.11 20.66
CA LEU A 25 -12.02 -6.20 19.21
C LEU A 25 -10.59 -6.67 18.95
N CYS A 26 -10.35 -7.96 19.12
CA CYS A 26 -9.35 -8.61 18.32
C CYS A 26 -9.90 -8.45 16.91
N SER A 27 -9.36 -7.51 16.15
CA SER A 27 -9.55 -7.47 14.71
C SER A 27 -8.93 -8.76 14.18
N THR A 28 -9.66 -9.86 14.28
CA THR A 28 -9.52 -10.94 13.34
C THR A 28 -10.02 -10.33 12.04
N SER A 29 -9.17 -9.55 11.37
CA SER A 29 -9.31 -9.43 9.92
C SER A 29 -9.44 -10.87 9.47
N PRO A 30 -10.61 -11.31 8.97
CA PRO A 30 -10.65 -12.62 8.37
C PRO A 30 -9.48 -12.65 7.39
N CYS A 31 -8.76 -13.77 7.38
CA CYS A 31 -8.03 -14.19 6.19
C CYS A 31 -9.10 -14.39 5.11
N THR A 32 -9.67 -13.30 4.62
CA THR A 32 -10.32 -13.25 3.33
C THR A 32 -9.17 -13.57 2.41
N ALA A 33 -9.22 -14.75 1.79
CA ALA A 33 -8.54 -14.98 0.53
C ALA A 33 -8.67 -13.68 -0.26
N GLY A 34 -7.53 -13.08 -0.60
CA GLY A 34 -7.46 -11.68 -1.02
C GLY A 34 -8.60 -11.34 -1.97
N GLN A 35 -9.13 -10.12 -1.85
CA GLN A 35 -9.80 -9.45 -2.98
C GLN A 35 -9.13 -9.92 -4.27
N PRO A 36 -9.85 -10.32 -5.34
CA PRO A 36 -9.25 -10.85 -6.56
C PRO A 36 -7.94 -10.14 -6.85
N GLY A 37 -6.83 -10.82 -6.54
CA GLY A 37 -5.60 -10.12 -6.20
C GLY A 37 -5.11 -9.39 -7.43
N LYS A 38 -4.88 -8.09 -7.33
CA LYS A 38 -4.26 -7.36 -8.44
C LYS A 38 -2.94 -8.03 -8.81
N ILE A 39 -2.64 -8.02 -10.09
CA ILE A 39 -1.40 -8.57 -10.62
C ILE A 39 -0.59 -7.39 -11.13
N ALA A 40 0.60 -7.21 -10.56
CA ALA A 40 1.61 -6.32 -11.11
C ALA A 40 2.64 -7.12 -11.89
N PHE A 41 3.04 -6.62 -13.03
CA PHE A 41 4.06 -7.24 -13.87
C PHE A 41 4.83 -6.20 -14.68
N ALA A 42 6.05 -6.57 -15.07
CA ALA A 42 6.84 -5.79 -15.99
C ALA A 42 6.73 -6.41 -17.40
N ALA A 43 6.51 -5.57 -18.41
CA ALA A 43 6.50 -5.97 -19.82
C ALA A 43 7.10 -4.83 -20.66
N ASP A 44 8.05 -5.18 -21.54
CA ASP A 44 8.83 -4.21 -22.33
C ASP A 44 9.47 -3.12 -21.45
N PHE A 45 10.01 -3.52 -20.29
CA PHE A 45 10.59 -2.65 -19.25
C PHE A 45 9.63 -1.64 -18.61
N GLU A 46 8.34 -1.72 -18.92
CA GLU A 46 7.29 -0.91 -18.30
C GLU A 46 6.55 -1.67 -17.21
N LEU A 47 5.99 -0.93 -16.25
CA LEU A 47 5.16 -1.48 -15.18
C LEU A 47 3.67 -1.46 -15.55
N TRP A 48 3.01 -2.58 -15.27
CA TRP A 48 1.60 -2.79 -15.55
C TRP A 48 0.87 -3.32 -14.32
N LEU A 49 -0.38 -2.91 -14.19
CA LEU A 49 -1.33 -3.40 -13.18
C LEU A 49 -2.57 -3.96 -13.87
N MET A 50 -3.09 -5.07 -13.39
CA MET A 50 -4.37 -5.62 -13.83
C MET A 50 -5.11 -6.29 -12.67
N GLU A 51 -6.39 -6.54 -12.86
CA GLU A 51 -7.19 -7.33 -11.92
C GLU A 51 -6.73 -8.79 -11.92
N GLY A 52 -7.04 -9.52 -10.85
CA GLY A 52 -6.64 -10.93 -10.71
C GLY A 52 -7.23 -11.87 -11.77
N ASP A 53 -8.28 -11.43 -12.47
CA ASP A 53 -8.89 -12.14 -13.61
C ASP A 53 -8.26 -11.76 -14.97
N GLY A 54 -7.26 -10.87 -14.96
CA GLY A 54 -6.57 -10.37 -16.15
C GLY A 54 -7.26 -9.19 -16.84
N SER A 55 -8.40 -8.73 -16.33
CA SER A 55 -9.08 -7.53 -16.83
C SER A 55 -8.44 -6.25 -16.29
N GLY A 56 -8.84 -5.08 -16.81
CA GLY A 56 -8.41 -3.79 -16.25
C GLY A 56 -6.92 -3.46 -16.42
N LYS A 57 -6.23 -4.08 -17.39
CA LYS A 57 -4.81 -3.82 -17.65
C LYS A 57 -4.53 -2.33 -17.90
N THR A 58 -3.72 -1.74 -17.03
CA THR A 58 -3.38 -0.32 -17.01
C THR A 58 -1.87 -0.16 -16.89
N ALA A 59 -1.28 0.68 -17.75
CA ALA A 59 0.13 1.05 -17.67
C ALA A 59 0.35 2.02 -16.51
N LEU A 60 1.43 1.84 -15.76
CA LEU A 60 1.83 2.72 -14.65
C LEU A 60 2.87 3.76 -15.10
N GLY A 61 2.75 4.19 -16.36
CA GLY A 61 3.33 5.41 -16.95
C GLY A 61 4.81 5.67 -16.72
N LEU A 62 5.64 4.64 -16.83
CA LEU A 62 7.07 4.80 -17.10
C LEU A 62 7.37 4.96 -18.62
N SER A 63 6.34 4.83 -19.47
CA SER A 63 6.47 4.79 -20.94
C SER A 63 7.04 6.07 -21.57
N ASP A 64 6.83 7.23 -20.93
CA ASP A 64 7.35 8.52 -21.40
C ASP A 64 8.61 8.95 -20.61
N THR A 65 9.22 8.02 -19.87
CA THR A 65 10.43 8.25 -19.09
C THR A 65 11.56 7.35 -19.59
N ASP A 66 12.80 7.80 -19.43
CA ASP A 66 13.99 7.00 -19.71
C ASP A 66 14.24 6.01 -18.54
N PHE A 67 13.22 5.23 -18.17
CA PHE A 67 13.19 4.40 -16.98
C PHE A 67 12.88 2.95 -17.34
N ASP A 68 13.80 2.03 -17.03
CA ASP A 68 13.56 0.59 -17.16
C ASP A 68 13.21 -0.02 -15.80
N ALA A 69 12.12 -0.79 -15.76
CA ALA A 69 11.66 -1.49 -14.57
C ALA A 69 11.52 -3.00 -14.80
N ILE A 70 11.97 -3.79 -13.82
CA ILE A 70 11.95 -5.25 -13.80
C ILE A 70 11.63 -5.80 -12.39
N ASP A 71 11.31 -7.09 -12.31
CA ASP A 71 11.12 -7.82 -11.03
C ASP A 71 10.15 -7.12 -10.04
N VAL A 72 9.01 -6.64 -10.55
CA VAL A 72 7.99 -5.95 -9.75
C VAL A 72 7.23 -6.88 -8.79
N GLN A 73 6.89 -6.34 -7.62
CA GLN A 73 6.01 -6.98 -6.63
C GLN A 73 5.06 -5.98 -5.98
N LEU A 74 3.78 -6.37 -5.87
CA LEU A 74 2.81 -5.68 -5.03
C LEU A 74 3.08 -5.96 -3.55
N SER A 75 2.93 -4.92 -2.75
CA SER A 75 2.80 -5.05 -1.29
C SER A 75 1.58 -5.90 -0.94
N PRO A 76 1.57 -6.55 0.25
CA PRO A 76 0.44 -7.40 0.66
C PRO A 76 -0.92 -6.69 0.68
N GLY A 77 -0.93 -5.37 0.95
CA GLY A 77 -2.14 -4.54 0.92
C GLY A 77 -2.53 -4.05 -0.47
N GLY A 78 -1.63 -4.15 -1.45
CA GLY A 78 -1.86 -3.72 -2.83
C GLY A 78 -1.65 -2.22 -3.09
N ASP A 79 -1.33 -1.43 -2.06
CA ASP A 79 -1.17 0.03 -2.18
C ASP A 79 0.18 0.45 -2.79
N TRP A 80 1.19 -0.39 -2.61
CA TRP A 80 2.58 -0.12 -3.01
C TRP A 80 3.13 -1.17 -3.96
N LEU A 81 4.06 -0.74 -4.80
CA LEU A 81 4.89 -1.56 -5.67
C LEU A 81 6.34 -1.39 -5.28
N VAL A 82 7.07 -2.50 -5.24
CA VAL A 82 8.53 -2.48 -5.25
C VAL A 82 9.01 -3.13 -6.53
N PHE A 83 10.06 -2.60 -7.13
CA PHE A 83 10.65 -3.12 -8.35
C PHE A 83 12.12 -2.77 -8.42
N THR A 84 12.86 -3.53 -9.20
CA THR A 84 14.25 -3.20 -9.53
C THR A 84 14.24 -2.40 -10.82
N GLY A 85 15.05 -1.35 -10.90
CA GLY A 85 15.03 -0.50 -12.09
C GLY A 85 16.24 0.40 -12.21
N ILE A 86 16.35 1.02 -13.38
CA ILE A 86 17.35 2.03 -13.71
C ILE A 86 16.66 3.26 -14.30
N ASN A 87 16.98 4.41 -13.74
CA ASN A 87 16.66 5.71 -14.31
C ASN A 87 17.84 6.15 -15.19
N TRP A 88 17.68 6.17 -16.51
CA TRP A 88 18.75 6.52 -17.44
C TRP A 88 19.06 8.02 -17.50
N ASP A 89 18.16 8.89 -17.03
CA ASP A 89 18.44 10.32 -16.89
C ASP A 89 19.44 10.60 -15.77
N THR A 90 19.32 9.89 -14.64
CA THR A 90 20.19 10.05 -13.47
C THR A 90 21.28 8.99 -13.35
N PHE A 91 21.20 7.92 -14.14
CA PHE A 91 21.98 6.69 -14.01
C PHE A 91 21.85 6.00 -12.63
N GLU A 92 20.78 6.29 -11.91
CA GLU A 92 20.48 5.64 -10.64
C GLU A 92 19.85 4.27 -10.91
N ASN A 93 20.42 3.23 -10.31
CA ASN A 93 19.83 1.90 -10.31
C ASN A 93 19.60 1.43 -8.87
N GLY A 94 18.73 0.43 -8.73
CA GLY A 94 18.49 -0.20 -7.44
C GLY A 94 17.05 -0.63 -7.26
N LEU A 95 16.64 -0.64 -5.99
CA LEU A 95 15.29 -0.98 -5.57
C LEU A 95 14.45 0.29 -5.46
N TRP A 96 13.34 0.32 -6.16
CA TRP A 96 12.44 1.46 -6.27
C TRP A 96 11.08 1.13 -5.67
N LEU A 97 10.45 2.15 -5.10
CA LEU A 97 9.13 2.11 -4.49
C LEU A 97 8.22 3.12 -5.16
N MET A 98 6.97 2.74 -5.43
CA MET A 98 5.92 3.67 -5.90
C MET A 98 4.53 3.24 -5.45
N ARG A 99 3.53 4.13 -5.52
CA ARG A 99 2.14 3.71 -5.29
C ARG A 99 1.63 2.89 -6.47
N ALA A 100 0.84 1.87 -6.19
CA ALA A 100 0.12 1.10 -7.20
C ALA A 100 -1.06 1.92 -7.77
N GLU A 101 -1.81 2.61 -6.90
CA GLU A 101 -2.96 3.43 -7.27
C GLU A 101 -3.18 4.64 -6.33
N PRO A 102 -3.87 5.69 -6.82
CA PRO A 102 -4.16 5.96 -8.22
C PRO A 102 -2.88 6.40 -8.94
N PHE A 103 -2.60 5.79 -10.09
CA PHE A 103 -1.46 6.20 -10.90
C PHE A 103 -1.72 7.57 -11.53
N ASN A 104 -0.85 8.51 -11.23
CA ASN A 104 -0.76 9.79 -11.93
C ASN A 104 0.72 10.03 -12.23
N ALA A 105 1.09 10.01 -13.51
CA ALA A 105 2.46 10.21 -13.97
C ALA A 105 3.10 11.51 -13.46
N LEU A 106 2.28 12.52 -13.09
CA LEU A 106 2.75 13.79 -12.56
C LEU A 106 3.00 13.77 -11.04
N THR A 107 2.39 12.84 -10.31
CA THR A 107 2.41 12.85 -8.83
C THR A 107 2.79 11.54 -8.18
N ASN A 108 3.10 10.49 -8.96
CA ASN A 108 3.45 9.17 -8.49
C ASN A 108 4.85 8.75 -8.99
N ALA A 109 5.85 9.55 -8.64
CA ALA A 109 7.24 9.31 -9.02
C ALA A 109 7.83 8.12 -8.23
N PRO A 110 8.55 7.19 -8.89
CA PRO A 110 9.35 6.19 -8.19
C PRO A 110 10.37 6.83 -7.25
N GLN A 111 10.57 6.19 -6.11
CA GLN A 111 11.55 6.59 -5.11
C GLN A 111 12.58 5.49 -4.91
N LEU A 112 13.87 5.85 -4.97
CA LEU A 112 14.96 4.93 -4.73
C LEU A 112 15.05 4.64 -3.23
N VAL A 113 14.87 3.38 -2.84
CA VAL A 113 14.89 2.92 -1.44
C VAL A 113 16.00 1.92 -1.16
N GLY A 114 16.65 1.40 -2.22
CA GLY A 114 17.78 0.48 -2.10
C GLY A 114 18.81 0.74 -3.19
N PRO A 115 19.68 1.76 -3.05
CA PRO A 115 20.65 2.14 -4.09
C PRO A 115 21.67 1.03 -4.41
N ASP A 116 21.91 0.12 -3.47
CA ASP A 116 22.85 -1.00 -3.66
C ASP A 116 22.16 -2.30 -4.11
N ALA A 117 20.86 -2.28 -4.43
CA ALA A 117 20.13 -3.49 -4.77
C ALA A 117 20.65 -4.14 -6.06
N SER A 118 20.78 -5.47 -6.02
CA SER A 118 21.27 -6.24 -7.15
C SER A 118 20.23 -6.36 -8.26
N TYR A 119 20.63 -5.99 -9.48
CA TYR A 119 19.76 -6.01 -10.66
C TYR A 119 19.22 -7.41 -11.03
N LEU A 120 19.85 -8.48 -10.52
CA LEU A 120 19.53 -9.88 -10.85
C LEU A 120 18.78 -10.60 -9.74
N LYS A 121 18.42 -9.91 -8.65
CA LYS A 121 17.87 -10.53 -7.44
C LYS A 121 16.55 -9.89 -7.08
N ARG A 122 15.60 -10.76 -6.70
CA ARG A 122 14.25 -10.35 -6.30
C ARG A 122 14.24 -9.84 -4.88
N ALA A 123 13.50 -8.77 -4.66
CA ALA A 123 13.10 -8.35 -3.34
C ALA A 123 11.95 -9.23 -2.81
N SER A 124 11.63 -9.08 -1.52
CA SER A 124 10.48 -9.72 -0.89
C SER A 124 9.86 -8.78 0.14
N TRP A 125 8.56 -8.56 0.03
CA TRP A 125 7.80 -7.84 1.04
C TRP A 125 7.69 -8.64 2.35
N HIS A 126 7.76 -7.92 3.46
CA HIS A 126 7.27 -8.46 4.73
C HIS A 126 5.75 -8.70 4.62
N PRO A 127 5.19 -9.81 5.16
CA PRO A 127 3.77 -10.15 4.99
C PRO A 127 2.79 -9.11 5.57
N ALA A 128 3.22 -8.32 6.56
CA ALA A 128 2.42 -7.23 7.12
C ALA A 128 2.57 -5.90 6.34
N GLY A 129 3.37 -5.89 5.26
CA GLY A 129 3.78 -4.65 4.58
C GLY A 129 4.87 -3.89 5.34
N GLY A 130 5.13 -2.65 4.91
CA GLY A 130 6.02 -1.69 5.58
C GLY A 130 7.52 -1.93 5.43
N GLN A 131 7.94 -3.16 5.17
CA GLN A 131 9.35 -3.53 5.00
C GLN A 131 9.55 -4.41 3.76
N VAL A 132 10.73 -4.29 3.18
CA VAL A 132 11.19 -5.11 2.05
C VAL A 132 12.59 -5.64 2.33
N ALA A 133 12.78 -6.94 2.16
CA ALA A 133 14.10 -7.57 2.13
C ALA A 133 14.61 -7.63 0.69
N TYR A 134 15.89 -7.34 0.47
CA TYR A 134 16.53 -7.42 -0.85
C TYR A 134 17.98 -7.88 -0.75
N ILE A 135 18.56 -8.28 -1.89
CA ILE A 135 19.97 -8.66 -1.97
C ILE A 135 20.74 -7.51 -2.60
N GLY A 136 21.80 -7.05 -1.93
CA GLY A 136 22.68 -6.01 -2.45
C GLY A 136 23.69 -6.53 -3.47
N ASN A 137 24.37 -5.62 -4.16
CA ASN A 137 25.44 -5.94 -5.12
C ASN A 137 26.64 -6.65 -4.47
N ASP A 138 26.80 -6.52 -3.15
CA ASP A 138 27.81 -7.25 -2.35
C ASP A 138 27.37 -8.67 -1.96
N GLY A 139 26.17 -9.09 -2.39
CA GLY A 139 25.59 -10.41 -2.11
C GLY A 139 24.98 -10.57 -0.72
N LYS A 140 24.94 -9.52 0.11
CA LYS A 140 24.30 -9.56 1.42
C LYS A 140 22.80 -9.30 1.34
N VAL A 141 22.08 -9.73 2.37
CA VAL A 141 20.66 -9.44 2.54
C VAL A 141 20.51 -8.16 3.35
N TYR A 142 19.69 -7.25 2.84
CA TYR A 142 19.33 -5.97 3.46
C TYR A 142 17.84 -5.95 3.75
N LEU A 143 17.46 -5.15 4.74
CA LEU A 143 16.08 -4.85 5.08
C LEU A 143 15.91 -3.34 5.00
N VAL A 144 14.91 -2.88 4.26
CA VAL A 144 14.54 -1.47 4.18
C VAL A 144 13.12 -1.28 4.68
N HIS A 145 12.92 -0.22 5.45
CA HIS A 145 11.59 0.30 5.76
C HIS A 145 11.16 1.17 4.61
N VAL A 146 10.06 0.80 3.96
CA VAL A 146 9.62 1.46 2.74
C VAL A 146 8.39 2.32 2.97
N VAL A 147 7.64 2.08 4.03
CA VAL A 147 6.43 2.85 4.37
C VAL A 147 6.38 3.05 5.89
N ASN A 148 6.07 4.27 6.32
CA ASN A 148 5.92 4.62 7.73
C ASN A 148 4.52 4.24 8.27
N ASP A 149 4.29 4.45 9.56
CA ASP A 149 3.00 4.17 10.21
C ASP A 149 1.83 5.00 9.65
N GLN A 150 2.12 6.06 8.90
CA GLN A 150 1.13 6.95 8.27
C GLN A 150 0.80 6.50 6.84
N GLY A 151 1.46 5.44 6.33
CA GLY A 151 1.26 4.97 4.97
C GLY A 151 2.00 5.79 3.91
N GLU A 152 3.04 6.54 4.29
CA GLU A 152 3.88 7.32 3.37
C GLU A 152 5.28 6.70 3.25
N PRO A 153 5.98 6.92 2.13
CA PRO A 153 7.27 6.28 1.92
C PRO A 153 8.32 6.80 2.90
N VAL A 154 9.17 5.91 3.40
CA VAL A 154 10.33 6.27 4.23
C VAL A 154 11.53 6.40 3.31
N ILE A 155 12.12 7.60 3.29
CA ILE A 155 13.35 7.90 2.57
C ILE A 155 14.39 8.20 3.65
N ASP A 156 15.37 7.31 3.81
CA ASP A 156 16.51 7.47 4.71
C ASP A 156 17.65 8.26 4.04
#